data_AF-A0A1A8EJ33-F1
#
_entry.id   AF-A0A1A8EJ33-F1
#
_cell.length_a   1.000
_cell.length_b   1.000
_cell.length_c   1.000
_cell.angle_alpha   90.00
_cell.angle_beta   90.00
_cell.angle_gamma   90.00
#
_symmetry.space_group_name_H-M   'P 1'
#
loop_
_entity.id
_entity.type
_entity.pdbx_description
1 polymer ?
#
loop_
_entity_poly.entity_id
_entity_poly.type
_entity_poly.pdbx_seq_one_letter_code
_entity_poly.pdbx_strand_id
1 'polypeptide(L)'
;PNFVSFQMVSGGRSLTFTNYSKQWKAHRKVAQSTLRAFSSANSQTKKAFEQHVLAEASELVQVFLHHSTDGRYFYPAYELTVAAANLMCALCFGRRYGHSDEEFRTMLERVDKFGETVGAGSLVDVMPWLQSFPNPVRNVYETFKSLNKEFFTFVKD
;
A
#
# COMPACT_ATOMS: atom_id res chain seq x y z
N PRO A 1 14.89 -0.44 15.32
CA PRO A 1 15.28 0.86 15.94
C PRO A 1 14.03 1.68 16.20
N ASN A 2 13.99 2.48 17.27
CA ASN A 2 12.84 3.34 17.56
C ASN A 2 12.93 4.62 16.71
N PHE A 3 12.52 4.51 15.46
CA PHE A 3 12.53 5.60 14.50
C PHE A 3 11.26 6.44 14.61
N VAL A 4 11.40 7.77 14.45
CA VAL A 4 10.27 8.71 14.60
C VAL A 4 9.31 8.58 13.43
N SER A 5 9.82 8.28 12.23
CA SER A 5 9.01 7.97 11.06
C SER A 5 8.08 6.77 11.31
N PHE A 6 8.56 5.75 12.03
CA PHE A 6 7.83 4.51 12.29
C PHE A 6 6.63 4.70 13.21
N GLN A 7 6.68 5.67 14.12
CA GLN A 7 5.55 6.00 15.00
C GLN A 7 4.38 6.64 14.24
N MET A 8 4.64 7.23 13.08
CA MET A 8 3.59 7.81 12.23
C MET A 8 2.91 6.75 11.37
N VAL A 9 3.57 5.62 11.10
CA VAL A 9 2.99 4.52 10.32
C VAL A 9 1.99 3.74 11.15
N SER A 10 0.82 3.51 10.56
CA SER A 10 -0.27 2.81 11.22
C SER A 10 -0.62 3.38 12.62
N GLY A 11 -0.44 4.69 12.86
CA GLY A 11 -0.72 5.33 14.15
C GLY A 11 0.13 4.75 15.28
N GLY A 12 1.36 4.31 14.95
CA GLY A 12 2.30 3.69 15.86
C GLY A 12 1.98 2.22 16.18
N ARG A 13 1.00 1.60 15.50
CA ARG A 13 0.57 0.21 15.72
C ARG A 13 0.91 -0.72 14.56
N SER A 14 1.79 -0.28 13.66
CA SER A 14 2.20 -1.06 12.49
C SER A 14 2.87 -2.37 12.92
N LEU A 15 2.55 -3.48 12.27
CA LEU A 15 3.23 -4.75 12.53
C LEU A 15 4.67 -4.78 11.98
N THR A 16 4.98 -3.98 10.97
CA THR A 16 6.31 -3.96 10.32
C THR A 16 7.25 -2.93 10.91
N PHE A 17 6.71 -1.82 11.44
CA PHE A 17 7.48 -0.69 11.93
C PHE A 17 7.51 -0.55 13.47
N THR A 18 6.87 -1.47 14.22
CA THR A 18 6.95 -1.44 15.68
C THR A 18 8.05 -2.32 16.24
N ASN A 19 8.54 -1.94 17.43
CA ASN A 19 9.53 -2.74 18.16
C ASN A 19 8.90 -4.04 18.68
N TYR A 20 9.77 -5.04 18.86
CA TYR A 20 9.38 -6.33 19.41
C TYR A 20 8.81 -6.20 20.83
N SER A 21 7.60 -6.72 21.03
CA SER A 21 6.92 -6.73 22.32
C SER A 21 5.99 -7.94 22.43
N LYS A 22 5.45 -8.21 23.63
CA LYS A 22 4.42 -9.26 23.81
C LYS A 22 3.19 -8.98 22.95
N GLN A 23 2.77 -7.71 22.86
CA GLN A 23 1.66 -7.29 22.01
C GLN A 23 1.98 -7.52 20.53
N TRP A 24 3.18 -7.15 20.07
CA TRP A 24 3.61 -7.38 18.69
C TRP A 24 3.59 -8.87 18.33
N LYS A 25 4.06 -9.76 19.23
CA LYS A 25 3.98 -11.22 19.01
C LYS A 25 2.55 -11.70 18.83
N ALA A 26 1.63 -11.21 19.66
CA ALA A 26 0.22 -11.58 19.57
C ALA A 26 -0.39 -11.12 18.24
N HIS A 27 -0.18 -9.85 17.86
CA HIS A 27 -0.64 -9.31 16.58
C HIS A 27 -0.05 -10.08 15.40
N ARG A 28 1.26 -10.39 15.43
CA ARG A 28 1.94 -11.17 14.39
C ARG A 28 1.35 -12.56 14.26
N LYS A 29 1.13 -13.25 15.39
CA LYS A 29 0.57 -14.60 15.40
C LYS A 29 -0.82 -14.61 14.76
N VAL A 30 -1.69 -13.68 15.15
CA VAL A 30 -3.05 -13.56 14.60
C VAL A 30 -3.00 -13.28 13.09
N ALA A 31 -2.25 -12.26 12.66
CA ALA A 31 -2.14 -11.91 11.24
C ALA A 31 -1.63 -13.09 10.39
N GLN A 32 -0.57 -13.77 10.85
CA GLN A 32 -0.03 -14.95 10.17
C GLN A 32 -1.00 -16.12 10.15
N SER A 33 -1.73 -16.39 11.23
CA SER A 33 -2.73 -17.46 11.26
C SER A 33 -3.89 -17.17 10.31
N THR A 34 -4.35 -15.92 10.24
CA THR A 34 -5.42 -15.51 9.33
C THR A 34 -5.00 -15.66 7.87
N LEU A 35 -3.80 -15.20 7.51
CA LEU A 35 -3.26 -15.38 6.16
C LEU A 35 -3.13 -16.86 5.77
N ARG A 36 -2.65 -17.71 6.68
CA ARG A 36 -2.58 -19.17 6.44
C ARG A 36 -3.95 -19.82 6.30
N ALA A 37 -4.91 -19.45 7.14
CA ALA A 37 -6.27 -19.97 7.06
C ALA A 37 -6.92 -19.58 5.73
N PHE A 38 -6.72 -18.34 5.29
CA PHE A 38 -7.15 -17.86 3.98
C PHE A 38 -6.53 -18.68 2.83
N SER A 39 -5.21 -18.93 2.87
CA SER A 39 -4.51 -19.64 1.79
C SER A 39 -4.79 -21.14 1.73
N SER A 40 -5.03 -21.79 2.88
CA SER A 40 -5.00 -23.26 2.99
C SER A 40 -6.35 -23.90 3.32
N ALA A 41 -7.28 -23.21 3.97
CA ALA A 41 -8.40 -23.88 4.65
C ALA A 41 -9.77 -23.69 3.99
N ASN A 42 -9.95 -22.73 3.07
CA ASN A 42 -11.28 -22.38 2.58
C ASN A 42 -11.35 -22.35 1.04
N SER A 43 -11.81 -23.46 0.44
CA SER A 43 -11.93 -23.61 -1.02
C SER A 43 -12.81 -22.52 -1.65
N GLN A 44 -13.84 -22.08 -0.93
CA GLN A 44 -14.75 -21.02 -1.37
C GLN A 44 -14.06 -19.66 -1.42
N THR A 45 -13.28 -19.32 -0.39
CA THR A 45 -12.54 -18.05 -0.35
C THR A 45 -11.43 -18.00 -1.40
N LYS A 46 -10.73 -19.13 -1.61
CA LYS A 46 -9.74 -19.25 -2.68
C LYS A 46 -10.38 -19.05 -4.05
N LYS A 47 -11.54 -19.65 -4.30
CA LYS A 47 -12.28 -19.52 -5.55
C LYS A 47 -12.77 -18.09 -5.79
N ALA A 48 -13.26 -17.41 -4.76
CA ALA A 48 -13.65 -15.99 -4.85
C ALA A 48 -12.44 -15.11 -5.18
N PHE A 49 -11.29 -15.34 -4.53
CA PHE A 49 -10.06 -14.60 -4.82
C PHE A 49 -9.56 -14.86 -6.26
N GLU A 50 -9.60 -16.10 -6.72
CA GLU A 50 -9.26 -16.47 -8.10
C GLU A 50 -10.15 -15.74 -9.12
N GLN A 51 -11.45 -15.58 -8.83
CA GLN A 51 -12.34 -14.79 -9.67
C GLN A 51 -11.94 -13.31 -9.72
N HIS A 52 -11.50 -12.73 -8.60
CA HIS A 52 -10.96 -11.37 -8.58
C HIS A 52 -9.68 -11.26 -9.42
N VAL A 53 -8.76 -12.22 -9.29
CA VAL A 53 -7.54 -12.28 -10.11
C VAL A 53 -7.87 -12.36 -11.59
N LEU A 54 -8.81 -13.22 -11.98
CA LEU A 54 -9.23 -13.37 -13.37
C LEU A 54 -9.88 -12.09 -13.92
N ALA A 55 -10.72 -11.43 -13.11
CA ALA A 55 -11.36 -10.18 -13.50
C ALA A 55 -10.33 -9.06 -13.71
N GLU A 56 -9.38 -8.88 -12.78
CA GLU A 56 -8.31 -7.90 -12.91
C GLU A 56 -7.37 -8.19 -14.09
N ALA A 57 -7.01 -9.46 -14.30
CA ALA A 57 -6.20 -9.85 -15.45
C ALA A 57 -6.91 -9.54 -16.78
N SER A 58 -8.22 -9.78 -16.84
CA SER A 58 -9.03 -9.48 -18.03
C SER A 58 -9.09 -7.97 -18.29
N GLU A 59 -9.26 -7.16 -17.24
CA GLU A 59 -9.27 -5.70 -17.35
C GLU A 59 -7.91 -5.14 -17.77
N LEU A 60 -6.82 -5.65 -17.19
CA LEU A 60 -5.45 -5.29 -17.60
C LEU A 60 -5.20 -5.56 -19.09
N VAL A 61 -5.66 -6.70 -19.61
CA VAL A 61 -5.52 -6.99 -21.04
C VAL A 61 -6.26 -5.96 -21.89
N GLN A 62 -7.48 -5.56 -21.50
CA GLN A 62 -8.23 -4.52 -22.22
C GLN A 62 -7.52 -3.16 -22.17
N VAL A 63 -7.00 -2.78 -21.00
CA VAL A 63 -6.22 -1.56 -20.81
C VAL A 63 -4.96 -1.57 -21.67
N PHE A 64 -4.23 -2.68 -21.71
CA PHE A 64 -3.03 -2.81 -22.52
C PHE A 64 -3.31 -2.76 -24.03
N LEU A 65 -4.40 -3.40 -24.48
CA LEU A 65 -4.85 -3.30 -25.86
C LEU A 65 -5.22 -1.86 -26.23
N HIS A 66 -5.88 -1.14 -25.32
CA HIS A 66 -6.22 0.26 -25.51
C HIS A 66 -4.97 1.16 -25.61
N HIS A 67 -4.01 1.00 -24.71
CA HIS A 67 -2.77 1.80 -24.73
C HIS A 67 -1.83 1.46 -25.89
N SER A 68 -1.90 0.25 -26.43
CA SER A 68 -1.13 -0.19 -27.60
C SER A 68 -1.83 0.03 -28.95
N THR A 69 -2.96 0.74 -28.94
CA THR A 69 -3.62 1.19 -30.19
C THR A 69 -2.62 1.90 -31.10
N ASP A 70 -2.73 1.65 -32.40
CA ASP A 70 -1.81 2.13 -33.44
C ASP A 70 -0.34 1.69 -33.26
N GLY A 71 -0.10 0.60 -32.52
CA GLY A 71 1.25 0.07 -32.30
C GLY A 71 2.09 0.90 -31.33
N ARG A 72 1.45 1.73 -30.49
CA ARG A 72 2.13 2.58 -29.51
C ARG A 72 2.74 1.75 -28.38
N TYR A 73 3.94 2.15 -27.95
CA TYR A 73 4.53 1.64 -26.72
C TYR A 73 3.99 2.41 -25.52
N PHE A 74 3.83 1.73 -24.39
CA PHE A 74 3.42 2.33 -23.12
C PHE A 74 4.16 1.69 -21.96
N TYR A 75 4.16 2.36 -20.81
CA TYR A 75 4.80 1.87 -19.60
C TYR A 75 3.78 1.14 -18.70
N PRO A 76 3.90 -0.18 -18.48
CA PRO A 76 2.84 -0.97 -17.85
C PRO A 76 2.87 -0.94 -16.32
N ALA A 77 3.95 -0.46 -15.68
CA ALA A 77 4.13 -0.62 -14.24
C ALA A 77 3.01 0.04 -13.44
N TYR A 78 2.50 1.17 -13.91
CA TYR A 78 1.40 1.87 -13.27
C TYR A 78 0.13 1.01 -13.22
N GLU A 79 -0.30 0.48 -14.36
CA GLU A 79 -1.52 -0.32 -14.46
C GLU A 79 -1.40 -1.63 -13.66
N LEU A 80 -0.20 -2.21 -13.62
CA LEU A 80 0.10 -3.35 -12.75
C LEU A 80 -0.05 -3.01 -11.27
N THR A 81 0.40 -1.83 -10.84
CA THR A 81 0.23 -1.34 -9.46
C THR A 81 -1.25 -1.16 -9.12
N VAL A 82 -2.05 -0.58 -10.03
CA VAL A 82 -3.51 -0.44 -9.85
C VAL A 82 -4.19 -1.79 -9.70
N ALA A 83 -3.89 -2.74 -10.59
CA ALA A 83 -4.47 -4.09 -10.52
C ALA A 83 -4.10 -4.82 -9.22
N ALA A 84 -2.82 -4.76 -8.82
CA ALA A 84 -2.38 -5.36 -7.56
C ALA A 84 -3.07 -4.73 -6.34
N ALA A 85 -3.22 -3.40 -6.33
CA ALA A 85 -3.91 -2.69 -5.26
C ALA A 85 -5.40 -3.04 -5.21
N ASN A 86 -6.06 -3.18 -6.36
CA ASN A 86 -7.46 -3.62 -6.44
C ASN A 86 -7.65 -5.04 -5.89
N LEU A 87 -6.74 -5.97 -6.20
CA LEU A 87 -6.77 -7.32 -5.61
C LEU A 87 -6.65 -7.27 -4.08
N MET A 88 -5.76 -6.43 -3.57
CA MET A 88 -5.60 -6.26 -2.12
C MET A 88 -6.81 -5.56 -1.48
N CYS A 89 -7.45 -4.61 -2.16
CA CYS A 89 -8.69 -3.99 -1.69
C CYS A 89 -9.85 -4.97 -1.66
N ALA A 90 -10.01 -5.79 -2.70
CA ALA A 90 -11.01 -6.85 -2.74
C ALA A 90 -10.78 -7.86 -1.61
N LEU A 91 -9.52 -8.21 -1.35
CA LEU A 91 -9.14 -9.13 -0.29
C LEU A 91 -9.40 -8.58 1.12
N CYS A 92 -9.02 -7.33 1.38
CA CYS A 92 -9.07 -6.73 2.71
C CYS A 92 -10.43 -6.12 3.05
N PHE A 93 -11.14 -5.57 2.05
CA PHE A 93 -12.34 -4.75 2.24
C PHE A 93 -13.56 -5.29 1.48
N GLY A 94 -13.39 -6.29 0.61
CA GLY A 94 -14.47 -6.77 -0.26
C GLY A 94 -14.94 -5.75 -1.30
N ARG A 95 -14.17 -4.67 -1.51
CA ARG A 95 -14.47 -3.58 -2.45
C ARG A 95 -13.45 -3.57 -3.58
N ARG A 96 -13.90 -3.23 -4.79
CA ARG A 96 -13.07 -3.04 -5.99
C ARG A 96 -13.24 -1.61 -6.46
N TYR A 97 -12.14 -0.92 -6.75
CA TYR A 97 -12.16 0.43 -7.30
C TYR A 97 -11.98 0.36 -8.82
N GLY A 98 -12.62 1.27 -9.55
CA GLY A 98 -12.47 1.33 -11.01
C GLY A 98 -11.04 1.74 -11.38
N HIS A 99 -10.51 1.23 -12.48
CA HIS A 99 -9.18 1.64 -12.99
C HIS A 99 -9.11 3.14 -13.36
N SER A 100 -10.26 3.77 -13.57
CA SER A 100 -10.42 5.21 -13.85
C SER A 100 -10.79 6.03 -12.60
N ASP A 101 -10.81 5.43 -11.41
CA ASP A 101 -11.08 6.16 -10.17
C ASP A 101 -9.90 7.08 -9.84
N GLU A 102 -10.10 8.37 -10.05
CA GLU A 102 -9.06 9.39 -9.84
C GLU A 102 -8.61 9.48 -8.38
N GLU A 103 -9.50 9.24 -7.42
CA GLU A 103 -9.14 9.28 -5.99
C GLU A 103 -8.24 8.11 -5.64
N PHE A 104 -8.59 6.90 -6.11
CA PHE A 104 -7.79 5.70 -5.90
C PHE A 104 -6.42 5.78 -6.59
N ARG A 105 -6.39 6.27 -7.83
CA ARG A 105 -5.14 6.50 -8.60
C ARG A 105 -4.23 7.52 -7.91
N THR A 106 -4.79 8.64 -7.48
CA THR A 106 -4.06 9.68 -6.74
C THR A 106 -3.49 9.12 -5.45
N MET A 107 -4.25 8.25 -4.76
CA MET A 107 -3.80 7.58 -3.54
C MET A 107 -2.64 6.60 -3.80
N LEU A 108 -2.65 5.85 -4.91
CA LEU A 108 -1.58 4.90 -5.24
C LEU A 108 -0.27 5.59 -5.62
N GLU A 109 -0.31 6.65 -6.42
CA GLU A 109 0.88 7.48 -6.73
C GLU A 109 1.54 8.05 -5.47
N ARG A 110 0.68 8.39 -4.51
CA ARG A 110 1.03 8.89 -3.20
C ARG A 110 1.68 7.81 -2.32
N VAL A 111 1.21 6.56 -2.40
CA VAL A 111 1.85 5.42 -1.74
C VAL A 111 3.21 5.06 -2.36
N ASP A 112 3.41 5.26 -3.66
CA ASP A 112 4.71 5.00 -4.29
C ASP A 112 5.80 5.92 -3.68
N LYS A 113 5.47 7.20 -3.47
CA LYS A 113 6.33 8.19 -2.79
C LYS A 113 6.60 7.86 -1.32
N PHE A 114 5.72 7.10 -0.66
CA PHE A 114 5.95 6.61 0.70
C PHE A 114 7.14 5.63 0.73
N GLY A 115 7.25 4.73 -0.25
CA GLY A 115 8.33 3.75 -0.33
C GLY A 115 9.72 4.40 -0.38
N GLU A 116 9.84 5.49 -1.13
CA GLU A 116 11.07 6.29 -1.22
C GLU A 116 11.45 6.97 0.11
N THR A 117 10.45 7.31 0.94
CA THR A 117 10.66 8.09 2.17
C THR A 117 10.99 7.24 3.40
N VAL A 118 10.49 5.99 3.44
CA VAL A 118 10.58 5.08 4.60
C VAL A 118 11.65 4.00 4.42
N GLY A 119 12.36 4.02 3.28
CA GLY A 119 13.50 3.15 3.01
C GLY A 119 14.57 3.22 4.10
N ALA A 120 15.38 2.16 4.21
CA ALA A 120 16.52 2.14 5.10
C ALA A 120 17.44 3.35 4.83
N GLY A 121 17.68 4.18 5.84
CA GLY A 121 18.49 5.40 5.71
C GLY A 121 17.72 6.71 5.58
N SER A 122 16.41 6.73 5.91
CA SER A 122 15.65 7.99 5.93
C SER A 122 16.35 9.07 6.76
N LEU A 123 16.69 10.19 6.11
CA LEU A 123 17.41 11.32 6.74
C LEU A 123 16.62 11.91 7.92
N VAL A 124 15.30 11.72 7.94
CA VAL A 124 14.43 12.11 9.05
C VAL A 124 14.79 11.39 10.35
N ASP A 125 15.12 10.10 10.25
CA ASP A 125 15.38 9.26 11.42
C ASP A 125 16.83 9.36 11.90
N VAL A 126 17.77 9.60 10.99
CA VAL A 126 19.21 9.71 11.30
C VAL A 126 19.60 11.15 11.67
N MET A 127 18.91 12.15 11.10
CA MET A 127 19.19 13.57 11.33
C MET A 127 17.92 14.36 11.71
N PRO A 128 17.35 14.15 12.92
CA PRO A 128 16.11 14.79 13.35
C PRO A 128 16.13 16.33 13.35
N TRP A 129 17.32 16.92 13.51
CA TRP A 129 17.53 18.37 13.51
C TRP A 129 17.18 19.04 12.17
N LEU A 130 17.12 18.29 11.07
CA LEU A 130 16.64 18.77 9.78
C LEU A 130 15.16 19.19 9.82
N GLN A 131 14.39 18.84 10.85
CA GLN A 131 13.00 19.30 10.96
C GLN A 131 12.88 20.76 11.44
N SER A 132 13.95 21.35 11.98
CA SER A 132 13.91 22.68 12.62
C SER A 132 13.86 23.86 11.63
N PHE A 133 14.21 23.65 10.35
CA PHE A 133 14.23 24.70 9.34
C PHE A 133 13.68 24.20 7.99
N PRO A 134 13.27 25.10 7.07
CA PRO A 134 12.76 24.69 5.76
C PRO A 134 13.85 24.01 4.91
N ASN A 135 13.62 22.77 4.51
CA ASN A 135 14.48 22.04 3.58
C ASN A 135 13.70 20.89 2.92
N PRO A 136 14.24 20.27 1.85
CA PRO A 136 13.56 19.19 1.14
C PRO A 136 13.20 17.99 2.02
N VAL A 137 14.05 17.61 2.99
CA VAL A 137 13.82 16.46 3.89
C VAL A 137 12.61 16.71 4.79
N ARG A 138 12.44 17.93 5.29
CA ARG A 138 11.24 18.33 6.04
C ARG A 138 9.97 18.24 5.19
N ASN A 139 10.00 18.72 3.95
CA ASN A 139 8.84 18.66 3.05
C ASN A 139 8.44 17.21 2.72
N VAL A 140 9.44 16.35 2.50
CA VAL A 140 9.24 14.90 2.28
C VAL A 140 8.61 14.26 3.53
N TYR A 141 9.07 14.62 4.72
CA TYR A 141 8.49 14.10 5.96
C TYR A 141 7.04 14.56 6.20
N GLU A 142 6.72 15.83 5.92
CA GLU A 142 5.35 16.33 6.03
C GLU A 142 4.43 15.68 4.98
N THR A 143 4.93 15.48 3.76
CA THR A 143 4.21 14.69 2.73
C THR A 143 3.91 13.29 3.26
N PHE A 144 4.91 12.61 3.81
CA PHE A 144 4.74 11.30 4.43
C PHE A 144 3.70 11.27 5.57
N LYS A 145 3.64 12.29 6.43
CA LYS A 145 2.59 12.37 7.45
C LYS A 145 1.19 12.51 6.83
N SER A 146 1.04 13.38 5.83
CA SER A 146 -0.23 13.58 5.12
C SER A 146 -0.70 12.27 4.47
N LEU A 147 0.22 11.58 3.79
CA LEU A 147 -0.01 10.29 3.15
C LEU A 147 -0.52 9.23 4.13
N ASN A 148 0.15 9.07 5.27
CA ASN A 148 -0.31 8.13 6.29
C ASN A 148 -1.71 8.47 6.80
N LYS A 149 -2.01 9.76 6.99
CA LYS A 149 -3.31 10.22 7.47
C LYS A 149 -4.42 9.92 6.46
N GLU A 150 -4.21 10.23 5.18
CA GLU A 150 -5.17 9.96 4.11
C GLU A 150 -5.42 8.46 3.95
N PHE A 151 -4.35 7.65 3.89
CA PHE A 151 -4.47 6.20 3.83
C PHE A 151 -5.28 5.65 5.01
N PHE A 152 -5.07 6.21 6.20
CA PHE A 152 -5.83 5.83 7.38
C PHE A 152 -7.30 6.14 7.32
N THR A 153 -7.65 7.30 6.77
CA THR A 153 -9.04 7.70 6.58
C THR A 153 -9.70 6.76 5.58
N PHE A 154 -9.06 6.53 4.44
CA PHE A 154 -9.56 5.62 3.40
C PHE A 154 -9.82 4.19 3.92
N VAL A 155 -8.95 3.65 4.76
CA VAL A 155 -9.13 2.30 5.33
C VAL A 155 -10.29 2.24 6.34
N LYS A 156 -10.71 3.38 6.91
CA LYS A 156 -11.80 3.44 7.90
C LYS A 156 -13.19 3.64 7.28
N ASP A 157 -13.27 4.16 6.06
CA ASP A 157 -14.50 4.44 5.31
C ASP A 157 -15.01 3.21 4.52
#